data_AF-A0A382NTY6-F1
#
_entry.id   AF-A0A382NTY6-F1
#
_cell.length_a   1.000
_cell.length_b   1.000
_cell.length_c   1.000
_cell.angle_alpha   90.00
_cell.angle_beta   90.00
_cell.angle_gamma   90.00
#
_symmetry.space_group_name_H-M   'P 1'
#
loop_
_entity.id
_entity.type
_entity.pdbx_description
1 polymer ?
#
loop_
_entity_poly.entity_id
_entity_poly.type
_entity_poly.pdbx_seq_one_letter_code
_entity_poly.pdbx_strand_id
1 'polypeptide(L)'
;MMHKRFLWLLLVAFKVSDIHAEQIGYWNQDVDYVMEIILLDSVRQLAGKTKITYTNQSPDTLSEVYIHLYPNAFQKGSVKDREYLGNYGRGSRGKIFNDGLEGYESWIEIHSFSVSRQKENVLSEYNIDDTILKADLGRPLAPGEKIRIDIKWTHHVGEQVERAGYVSGQYNMAQWYPKLVVYDQNGWHPEPFHAEGEFYGEFGTFDVKLELPERFIVGATG
;
A
#
# COMPACT_ATOMS: atom_id res chain seq x y z
N MET A 1 -78.40 -36.40 19.96
CA MET A 1 -77.79 -35.08 20.27
C MET A 1 -77.25 -35.15 21.70
N MET A 2 -76.01 -34.85 22.08
CA MET A 2 -74.81 -34.36 21.39
C MET A 2 -73.63 -34.74 22.32
N HIS A 3 -72.58 -35.39 21.79
CA HIS A 3 -71.33 -35.62 22.49
C HIS A 3 -70.49 -34.34 22.54
N LYS A 4 -70.00 -33.94 23.72
CA LYS A 4 -68.96 -32.89 23.85
C LYS A 4 -67.60 -33.57 23.98
N ARG A 5 -66.74 -33.41 22.97
CA ARG A 5 -65.32 -33.79 22.99
C ARG A 5 -64.50 -32.65 23.57
N PHE A 6 -63.65 -32.95 24.55
CA PHE A 6 -62.66 -32.03 25.10
C PHE A 6 -61.36 -32.20 24.31
N LEU A 7 -60.89 -31.13 23.67
CA LEU A 7 -59.62 -31.12 22.95
C LEU A 7 -58.57 -30.41 23.83
N TRP A 8 -57.56 -31.15 24.28
CA TRP A 8 -56.40 -30.58 24.98
C TRP A 8 -55.38 -30.12 23.94
N LEU A 9 -55.07 -28.82 23.92
CA LEU A 9 -54.00 -28.24 23.11
C LEU A 9 -52.72 -28.20 23.95
N LEU A 10 -51.73 -29.02 23.55
CA LEU A 10 -50.38 -29.01 24.09
C LEU A 10 -49.59 -27.90 23.40
N LEU A 11 -49.24 -26.85 24.14
CA LEU A 11 -48.35 -25.77 23.68
C LEU A 11 -46.90 -26.20 23.92
N VAL A 12 -46.20 -26.56 22.84
CA VAL A 12 -44.74 -26.79 22.86
C VAL A 12 -44.06 -25.43 22.72
N ALA A 13 -43.38 -24.99 23.78
CA ALA A 13 -42.56 -23.78 23.75
C ALA A 13 -41.22 -24.08 23.06
N PHE A 14 -41.04 -23.57 21.85
CA PHE A 14 -39.73 -23.55 21.19
C PHE A 14 -38.86 -22.49 21.88
N LYS A 15 -37.78 -22.92 22.54
CA LYS A 15 -36.67 -22.02 22.87
C LYS A 15 -35.91 -21.73 21.57
N VAL A 16 -36.05 -20.50 21.07
CA VAL A 16 -35.17 -19.96 20.04
C VAL A 16 -33.85 -19.66 20.74
N SER A 17 -32.81 -20.42 20.42
CA SER A 17 -31.45 -20.08 20.78
C SER A 17 -31.01 -18.97 19.83
N ASP A 18 -30.72 -17.78 20.33
CA ASP A 18 -30.08 -16.73 19.54
C ASP A 18 -28.67 -17.20 19.17
N ILE A 19 -28.52 -17.66 17.93
CA ILE A 19 -27.20 -17.86 17.34
C ILE A 19 -26.70 -16.46 16.99
N HIS A 20 -25.92 -15.86 17.88
CA HIS A 20 -25.09 -14.73 17.52
C HIS A 20 -23.99 -15.26 16.59
N ALA A 21 -24.20 -15.11 15.28
CA ALA A 21 -23.08 -15.10 14.36
C ALA A 21 -22.17 -13.95 14.82
N GLU A 22 -20.93 -14.26 15.20
CA GLU A 22 -19.93 -13.25 15.46
C GLU A 22 -19.72 -12.51 14.14
N GLN A 23 -20.35 -11.35 14.05
CA GLN A 23 -20.16 -10.42 12.96
C GLN A 23 -18.72 -9.94 13.16
N ILE A 24 -17.75 -10.61 12.53
CA ILE A 24 -16.42 -10.04 12.32
C ILE A 24 -16.71 -8.75 11.56
N GLY A 25 -16.82 -7.64 12.31
CA GLY A 25 -17.28 -6.38 11.79
C GLY A 25 -16.36 -5.98 10.66
N TYR A 26 -16.93 -5.44 9.58
CA TYR A 26 -16.11 -4.87 8.51
C TYR A 26 -15.22 -3.76 9.09
N TRP A 27 -13.91 -3.91 8.96
CA TRP A 27 -12.91 -2.94 9.39
C TRP A 27 -11.97 -2.67 8.20
N ASN A 28 -11.40 -1.47 8.18
CA ASN A 28 -10.30 -1.09 7.31
C ASN A 28 -9.24 -0.42 8.18
N GLN A 29 -7.98 -0.49 7.78
CA GLN A 29 -6.96 0.29 8.47
C GLN A 29 -7.19 1.79 8.26
N ASP A 30 -6.64 2.58 9.18
CA ASP A 30 -6.68 4.03 9.12
C ASP A 30 -5.25 4.55 8.93
N VAL A 31 -5.02 5.21 7.80
CA VAL A 31 -3.70 5.61 7.31
C VAL A 31 -3.69 7.08 6.93
N ASP A 32 -2.92 7.89 7.64
CA ASP A 32 -2.76 9.30 7.36
C ASP A 32 -1.36 9.59 6.82
N TYR A 33 -1.28 10.27 5.68
CA TYR A 33 -0.03 10.70 5.08
C TYR A 33 0.14 12.22 5.20
N VAL A 34 1.32 12.63 5.66
CA VAL A 34 1.82 14.00 5.52
C VAL A 34 3.10 13.95 4.70
N MET A 35 3.13 14.65 3.58
CA MET A 35 4.23 14.61 2.63
C MET A 35 4.75 16.01 2.28
N GLU A 36 6.06 16.18 2.35
CA GLU A 36 6.78 17.30 1.76
C GLU A 36 7.61 16.79 0.59
N ILE A 37 7.28 17.25 -0.63
CA ILE A 37 7.89 16.76 -1.86
C ILE A 37 8.49 17.92 -2.63
N ILE A 38 9.72 17.74 -3.12
CA ILE A 38 10.42 18.69 -3.97
C ILE A 38 10.74 18.01 -5.30
N LEU A 39 10.38 18.65 -6.42
CA LEU A 39 10.79 18.21 -7.76
C LEU A 39 12.13 18.84 -8.15
N LEU A 40 13.15 17.98 -8.23
CA LEU A 40 14.47 18.30 -8.77
C LEU A 40 14.48 17.95 -10.27
N ASP A 41 13.85 18.82 -11.05
CA ASP A 41 13.59 18.61 -12.47
C ASP A 41 14.86 18.41 -13.33
N SER A 42 15.95 19.12 -13.03
CA SER A 42 17.21 19.01 -13.78
C SER A 42 17.82 17.60 -13.77
N VAL A 43 17.47 16.80 -12.76
CA VAL A 43 17.94 15.41 -12.58
C VAL A 43 16.78 14.42 -12.55
N ARG A 44 15.55 14.87 -12.83
CA ARG A 44 14.30 14.08 -12.80
C ARG A 44 14.13 13.25 -11.53
N GLN A 45 14.21 13.93 -10.38
CA GLN A 45 14.03 13.29 -9.08
C GLN A 45 12.95 13.99 -8.26
N LEU A 46 12.20 13.19 -7.49
CA LEU A 46 11.42 13.69 -6.37
C LEU A 46 12.16 13.42 -5.07
N ALA A 47 12.45 14.45 -4.30
CA ALA A 47 12.93 14.32 -2.93
C ALA A 47 11.73 14.40 -1.98
N GLY A 48 11.52 13.37 -1.18
CA GLY A 48 10.36 13.23 -0.32
C GLY A 48 10.71 13.10 1.16
N LYS A 49 9.93 13.78 2.00
CA LYS A 49 9.79 13.45 3.42
C LYS A 49 8.34 13.04 3.65
N THR A 50 8.14 11.78 4.00
CA THR A 50 6.82 11.22 4.25
C THR A 50 6.71 10.82 5.71
N LYS A 51 5.62 11.25 6.33
CA LYS A 51 5.17 10.75 7.62
C LYS A 51 3.87 10.01 7.42
N ILE A 52 3.82 8.77 7.88
CA ILE A 52 2.62 7.93 7.88
C ILE A 52 2.20 7.73 9.33
N THR A 53 0.96 8.03 9.66
CA THR A 53 0.34 7.55 10.90
C THR A 53 -0.53 6.36 10.56
N TYR A 54 -0.23 5.21 11.15
CA TYR A 54 -0.98 3.98 10.92
C TYR A 54 -1.66 3.57 12.22
N THR A 55 -2.97 3.40 12.17
CA THR A 55 -3.78 2.87 13.28
C THR A 55 -4.18 1.44 12.96
N ASN A 56 -3.80 0.49 13.82
CA ASN A 56 -4.24 -0.88 13.67
C ASN A 56 -5.71 -1.04 14.07
N GLN A 57 -6.61 -1.14 13.09
CA GLN A 57 -8.04 -1.37 13.29
C GLN A 57 -8.42 -2.86 13.21
N SER A 58 -7.46 -3.74 12.94
CA SER A 58 -7.72 -5.18 12.87
C SER A 58 -7.87 -5.77 14.28
N PRO A 59 -8.48 -6.97 14.42
CA PRO A 59 -8.49 -7.71 15.67
C PRO A 59 -7.13 -8.32 16.02
N ASP A 60 -6.14 -8.23 15.12
CA ASP A 60 -4.86 -8.91 15.23
C ASP A 60 -3.80 -8.01 15.87
N THR A 61 -2.81 -8.64 16.51
CA THR A 61 -1.59 -7.95 16.93
C THR A 61 -0.52 -8.10 15.85
N LEU A 62 -0.07 -6.97 15.29
CA LEU A 62 0.85 -6.96 14.14
C LEU A 62 2.29 -6.86 14.61
N SER A 63 3.16 -7.76 14.17
CA SER A 63 4.60 -7.75 14.49
C SER A 63 5.47 -7.06 13.43
N GLU A 64 4.88 -6.63 12.33
CA GLU A 64 5.57 -6.13 11.15
C GLU A 64 4.64 -5.21 10.36
N VAL A 65 5.21 -4.35 9.53
CA VAL A 65 4.49 -3.55 8.52
C VAL A 65 5.23 -3.60 7.20
N TYR A 66 4.50 -3.41 6.11
CA TYR A 66 5.05 -3.46 4.76
C TYR A 66 4.75 -2.18 3.98
N ILE A 67 5.67 -1.81 3.11
CA ILE A 67 5.57 -0.63 2.24
C ILE A 67 5.92 -1.02 0.81
N HIS A 68 5.02 -0.72 -0.12
CA HIS A 68 5.25 -0.81 -1.55
C HIS A 68 6.15 0.33 -2.02
N LEU A 69 7.22 -0.04 -2.71
CA LEU A 69 8.16 0.80 -3.46
C LEU A 69 7.99 0.51 -4.95
N TYR A 70 6.76 0.71 -5.46
CA TYR A 70 6.37 0.34 -6.82
C TYR A 70 7.31 0.80 -7.94
N PRO A 71 7.96 1.98 -7.89
CA PRO A 71 8.92 2.37 -8.92
C PRO A 71 10.05 1.35 -9.10
N ASN A 72 10.45 0.62 -8.06
CA ASN A 72 11.52 -0.38 -8.13
C ASN A 72 11.24 -1.50 -9.16
N ALA A 73 9.97 -1.69 -9.57
CA ALA A 73 9.59 -2.66 -10.58
C ALA A 73 10.21 -2.37 -11.95
N PHE A 74 10.61 -1.12 -12.21
CA PHE A 74 11.20 -0.67 -13.46
C PHE A 74 12.74 -0.76 -13.44
N GLN A 75 13.31 -1.61 -12.59
CA GLN A 75 14.74 -1.92 -12.59
C GLN A 75 15.02 -3.26 -13.25
N LYS A 76 16.22 -3.41 -13.82
CA LYS A 76 16.70 -4.71 -14.31
C LYS A 76 16.72 -5.73 -13.18
N GLY A 77 16.26 -6.93 -13.49
CA GLY A 77 16.20 -8.03 -12.55
C GLY A 77 15.06 -7.95 -11.55
N SER A 78 14.15 -6.98 -11.62
CA SER A 78 12.91 -6.99 -10.82
C SER A 78 12.01 -8.17 -11.22
N VAL A 79 11.01 -8.50 -10.39
CA VAL A 79 9.97 -9.50 -10.72
C VAL A 79 9.31 -9.15 -12.05
N LYS A 80 8.89 -7.88 -12.24
CA LYS A 80 8.29 -7.40 -13.48
C LYS A 80 9.20 -7.57 -14.69
N ASP A 81 10.47 -7.21 -14.56
CA ASP A 81 11.46 -7.34 -15.64
C ASP A 81 11.63 -8.80 -16.05
N ARG A 82 11.86 -9.69 -15.08
CA ARG A 82 11.99 -11.13 -15.33
C ARG A 82 10.74 -11.73 -15.98
N GLU A 83 9.55 -11.29 -15.56
CA GLU A 83 8.29 -11.76 -16.13
C GLU A 83 8.10 -11.31 -17.58
N TYR A 84 8.40 -10.04 -17.90
CA TYR A 84 8.32 -9.57 -19.29
C TYR A 84 9.35 -10.25 -20.20
N LEU A 85 10.59 -10.46 -19.73
CA LEU A 85 11.61 -11.24 -20.44
C LEU A 85 11.18 -12.71 -20.65
N GLY A 86 10.38 -13.25 -19.72
CA GLY A 86 9.77 -14.57 -19.81
C GLY A 86 8.48 -14.64 -20.65
N ASN A 87 8.03 -13.53 -21.24
CA ASN A 87 6.76 -13.40 -21.97
C ASN A 87 5.49 -13.67 -21.13
N TYR A 88 5.51 -13.39 -19.82
CA TYR A 88 4.37 -13.59 -18.92
C TYR A 88 3.40 -12.40 -18.86
N GLY A 89 3.61 -11.35 -19.66
CA GLY A 89 2.74 -10.16 -19.72
C GLY A 89 2.41 -9.71 -21.16
N ARG A 90 1.64 -8.64 -21.29
CA ARG A 90 1.29 -8.05 -22.60
C ARG A 90 2.54 -7.56 -23.33
N GLY A 91 2.80 -8.14 -24.50
CA GLY A 91 3.98 -7.81 -25.31
C GLY A 91 4.13 -6.32 -25.64
N SER A 92 3.03 -5.57 -25.78
CA SER A 92 3.08 -4.12 -26.01
C SER A 92 3.70 -3.33 -24.83
N ARG A 93 3.50 -3.78 -23.59
CA ARG A 93 4.10 -3.21 -22.39
C ARG A 93 5.51 -3.78 -22.15
N GLY A 94 5.67 -5.08 -22.38
CA GLY A 94 6.94 -5.78 -22.22
C GLY A 94 8.01 -5.39 -23.23
N LYS A 95 7.66 -4.73 -24.35
CA LYS A 95 8.64 -4.29 -25.36
C LYS A 95 9.78 -3.47 -24.77
N ILE A 96 9.49 -2.54 -23.86
CA ILE A 96 10.51 -1.69 -23.24
C ILE A 96 11.48 -2.53 -22.40
N PHE A 97 10.98 -3.52 -21.65
CA PHE A 97 11.80 -4.43 -20.87
C PHE A 97 12.67 -5.33 -21.77
N ASN A 98 12.09 -5.86 -22.86
CA ASN A 98 12.78 -6.72 -23.82
C ASN A 98 13.86 -5.99 -24.64
N ASP A 99 13.63 -4.73 -25.00
CA ASP A 99 14.59 -3.91 -25.75
C ASP A 99 15.69 -3.34 -24.85
N GLY A 100 15.45 -3.28 -23.53
CA GLY A 100 16.35 -2.77 -22.50
C GLY A 100 15.83 -1.49 -21.83
N LEU A 101 16.03 -1.41 -20.51
CA LEU A 101 15.49 -0.35 -19.65
C LEU A 101 16.34 0.94 -19.58
N GLU A 102 17.38 1.08 -20.40
CA GLU A 102 18.25 2.26 -20.34
C GLU A 102 17.44 3.55 -20.57
N GLY A 103 17.45 4.44 -19.57
CA GLY A 103 16.66 5.68 -19.56
C GLY A 103 15.21 5.54 -19.05
N TYR A 104 14.67 4.33 -18.97
CA TYR A 104 13.34 4.02 -18.42
C TYR A 104 13.39 3.59 -16.94
N GLU A 105 14.58 3.27 -16.43
CA GLU A 105 14.78 2.85 -15.05
C GLU A 105 14.20 3.88 -14.06
N SER A 106 13.38 3.39 -13.15
CA SER A 106 12.82 4.15 -12.04
C SER A 106 12.99 3.36 -10.75
N TRP A 107 13.20 4.04 -9.63
CA TRP A 107 13.32 3.40 -8.32
C TRP A 107 13.18 4.43 -7.19
N ILE A 108 12.90 3.93 -5.99
CA ILE A 108 12.93 4.71 -4.76
C ILE A 108 14.16 4.32 -3.95
N GLU A 109 15.01 5.29 -3.66
CA GLU A 109 16.08 5.20 -2.69
C GLU A 109 15.57 5.67 -1.31
N ILE A 110 15.80 4.86 -0.27
CA ILE A 110 15.45 5.18 1.11
C ILE A 110 16.68 5.69 1.85
N HIS A 111 16.66 6.97 2.25
CA HIS A 111 17.77 7.63 2.96
C HIS A 111 17.66 7.47 4.48
N SER A 112 16.44 7.44 4.99
CA SER A 112 16.18 7.15 6.39
C SER A 112 14.79 6.57 6.57
N PHE A 113 14.69 5.57 7.43
CA PHE A 113 13.43 4.91 7.78
C PHE A 113 13.37 4.70 9.28
N SER A 114 12.26 5.07 9.90
CA SER A 114 12.04 4.85 11.34
C SER A 114 10.57 4.62 11.63
N VAL A 115 10.32 3.80 12.66
CA VAL A 115 8.97 3.52 13.15
C VAL A 115 8.95 3.81 14.64
N SER A 116 8.02 4.66 15.07
CA SER A 116 7.91 5.08 16.47
C SER A 116 6.51 4.93 17.02
N ARG A 117 6.41 4.63 18.32
CA ARG A 117 5.17 4.63 19.10
C ARG A 117 5.40 5.47 20.35
N GLN A 118 4.56 6.48 20.58
CA GLN A 118 4.70 7.39 21.74
C GLN A 118 6.11 7.99 21.91
N LYS A 119 6.78 8.32 20.78
CA LYS A 119 8.16 8.83 20.69
C LYS A 119 9.28 7.83 20.96
N GLU A 120 8.96 6.57 21.22
CA GLU A 120 9.96 5.50 21.31
C GLU A 120 10.13 4.82 19.96
N ASN A 121 11.38 4.55 19.56
CA ASN A 121 11.64 3.73 18.37
C ASN A 121 11.17 2.29 18.64
N VAL A 122 10.36 1.75 17.73
CA VAL A 122 9.86 0.37 17.78
C VAL A 122 10.28 -0.44 16.56
N LEU A 123 11.05 0.15 15.64
CA LEU A 123 11.67 -0.59 14.54
C LEU A 123 12.78 -1.49 15.06
N SER A 124 12.70 -2.79 14.77
CA SER A 124 13.79 -3.75 15.00
C SER A 124 14.76 -3.71 13.84
N GLU A 125 14.28 -4.04 12.64
CA GLU A 125 15.04 -4.04 11.40
C GLU A 125 14.10 -3.84 10.21
N TYR A 126 14.67 -3.55 9.05
CA TYR A 126 13.92 -3.59 7.80
C TYR A 126 14.81 -4.12 6.67
N ASN A 127 14.17 -4.71 5.67
CA ASN A 127 14.81 -5.10 4.42
C ASN A 127 13.96 -4.65 3.24
N ILE A 128 14.63 -4.45 2.09
CA ILE A 128 13.97 -4.18 0.82
C ILE A 128 14.26 -5.35 -0.10
N ASP A 129 13.21 -5.97 -0.63
CA ASP A 129 13.28 -6.98 -1.66
C ASP A 129 12.30 -6.61 -2.78
N ASP A 130 12.82 -6.50 -4.00
CA ASP A 130 12.06 -6.05 -5.17
C ASP A 130 11.32 -4.71 -4.93
N THR A 131 9.98 -4.69 -5.02
CA THR A 131 9.14 -3.53 -4.69
C THR A 131 8.66 -3.49 -3.25
N ILE A 132 9.17 -4.31 -2.35
CA ILE A 132 8.64 -4.45 -0.98
C ILE A 132 9.69 -4.04 0.04
N LEU A 133 9.36 -3.07 0.89
CA LEU A 133 10.05 -2.84 2.15
C LEU A 133 9.27 -3.52 3.27
N LYS A 134 9.92 -4.48 3.93
CA LYS A 134 9.40 -5.15 5.14
C LYS A 134 10.08 -4.54 6.37
N ALA A 135 9.30 -4.14 7.36
CA ALA A 135 9.80 -3.57 8.61
C ALA A 135 9.28 -4.37 9.81
N ASP A 136 10.20 -4.98 10.56
CA ASP A 136 9.88 -5.76 11.75
C ASP A 136 9.77 -4.84 12.98
N LEU A 137 8.70 -5.02 13.76
CA LEU A 137 8.44 -4.23 14.96
C LEU A 137 9.00 -4.97 16.19
N GLY A 138 10.00 -4.37 16.84
CA GLY A 138 10.54 -4.88 18.11
C GLY A 138 9.52 -4.83 19.26
N ARG A 139 8.43 -4.09 19.08
CA ARG A 139 7.25 -4.15 19.94
C ARG A 139 6.01 -4.30 19.05
N PRO A 140 5.28 -5.42 19.15
CA PRO A 140 4.07 -5.62 18.36
C PRO A 140 3.03 -4.52 18.58
N LEU A 141 2.23 -4.29 17.54
CA LEU A 141 1.18 -3.28 17.47
C LEU A 141 -0.17 -3.93 17.73
N ALA A 142 -0.71 -3.73 18.93
CA ALA A 142 -1.99 -4.32 19.32
C ALA A 142 -3.18 -3.62 18.61
N PRO A 143 -4.38 -4.24 18.60
CA PRO A 143 -5.60 -3.60 18.12
C PRO A 143 -5.84 -2.23 18.77
N GLY A 144 -6.19 -1.24 17.96
CA GLY A 144 -6.41 0.16 18.34
C GLY A 144 -5.16 0.99 18.57
N GLU A 145 -3.96 0.39 18.58
CA GLU A 145 -2.72 1.14 18.73
C GLU A 145 -2.30 1.83 17.44
N LYS A 146 -1.44 2.86 17.59
CA LYS A 146 -0.89 3.63 16.47
C LYS A 146 0.63 3.61 16.46
N ILE A 147 1.19 3.62 15.25
CA ILE A 147 2.60 3.91 15.00
C ILE A 147 2.72 5.09 14.05
N ARG A 148 3.87 5.77 14.12
CA ARG A 148 4.31 6.77 13.17
C ARG A 148 5.52 6.22 12.41
N ILE A 149 5.44 6.23 11.09
CA ILE A 149 6.51 5.85 10.18
C ILE A 149 7.04 7.12 9.54
N ASP A 150 8.33 7.42 9.70
CA ASP A 150 8.99 8.55 9.04
C ASP A 150 9.98 8.02 7.99
N ILE A 151 9.87 8.54 6.77
CA ILE A 151 10.65 8.12 5.61
C ILE A 151 11.24 9.34 4.93
N LYS A 152 12.55 9.34 4.69
CA LYS A 152 13.20 10.25 3.74
C LYS A 152 13.64 9.43 2.54
N TRP A 153 13.29 9.90 1.35
CA TRP A 153 13.46 9.11 0.14
C TRP A 153 13.69 9.98 -1.09
N THR A 154 14.22 9.36 -2.14
CA THR A 154 14.32 9.95 -3.47
C THR A 154 13.74 8.99 -4.49
N HIS A 155 12.82 9.46 -5.33
CA HIS A 155 12.34 8.71 -6.48
C HIS A 155 13.07 9.21 -7.72
N HIS A 156 13.83 8.32 -8.36
CA HIS A 156 14.44 8.53 -9.66
C HIS A 156 13.41 8.22 -10.74
N VAL A 157 13.08 9.22 -11.56
CA VAL A 157 12.01 9.09 -12.56
C VAL A 157 12.63 8.87 -13.94
N GLY A 158 12.41 7.67 -14.48
CA GLY A 158 12.74 7.33 -15.86
C GLY A 158 11.76 7.91 -16.88
N GLU A 159 12.04 7.67 -18.16
CA GLU A 159 11.08 7.89 -19.25
C GLU A 159 9.79 7.09 -19.01
N GLN A 160 8.68 7.56 -19.57
CA GLN A 160 7.36 7.00 -19.36
C GLN A 160 7.31 5.49 -19.68
N VAL A 161 6.95 4.69 -18.68
CA VAL A 161 6.57 3.28 -18.82
C VAL A 161 5.19 3.07 -18.21
N GLU A 162 4.29 2.47 -18.99
CA GLU A 162 2.90 2.24 -18.57
C GLU A 162 2.24 3.55 -18.07
N ARG A 163 1.97 3.65 -16.75
CA ARG A 163 1.21 4.74 -16.12
C ARG A 163 2.09 5.79 -15.43
N ALA A 164 3.40 5.63 -15.42
CA ALA A 164 4.31 6.51 -14.70
C ALA A 164 5.57 6.86 -15.50
N GLY A 165 6.19 7.99 -15.18
CA GLY A 165 7.46 8.44 -15.75
C GLY A 165 7.38 9.82 -16.39
N TYR A 166 8.45 10.18 -17.09
CA TYR A 166 8.59 11.45 -17.78
C TYR A 166 8.33 11.30 -19.27
N VAL A 167 7.61 12.24 -19.87
CA VAL A 167 7.44 12.31 -21.34
C VAL A 167 7.23 13.76 -21.76
N SER A 168 8.05 14.24 -22.70
CA SER A 168 7.86 15.54 -23.37
C SER A 168 7.64 16.73 -22.43
N GLY A 169 8.34 16.80 -21.30
CA GLY A 169 8.20 17.91 -20.33
C GLY A 169 7.13 17.70 -19.26
N GLN A 170 6.47 16.54 -19.25
CA GLN A 170 5.42 16.18 -18.30
C GLN A 170 5.85 15.00 -17.43
N TYR A 171 5.44 15.03 -16.16
CA TYR A 171 5.56 13.93 -15.22
C TYR A 171 4.20 13.26 -15.03
N ASN A 172 4.10 11.96 -15.31
CA ASN A 172 2.96 11.14 -14.92
C ASN A 172 3.34 10.33 -13.69
N MET A 173 2.58 10.49 -12.62
CA MET A 173 3.00 10.01 -11.30
C MET A 173 1.96 9.02 -10.77
N ALA A 174 1.88 7.83 -11.37
CA ALA A 174 1.15 6.72 -10.76
C ALA A 174 2.06 5.99 -9.76
N GLN A 175 1.55 5.68 -8.56
CA GLN A 175 2.26 4.91 -7.52
C GLN A 175 3.72 5.38 -7.25
N TRP A 176 3.90 6.70 -7.16
CA TRP A 176 5.21 7.36 -7.19
C TRP A 176 5.91 7.56 -5.84
N TYR A 177 5.27 7.10 -4.75
CA TYR A 177 5.69 7.32 -3.37
C TYR A 177 5.73 6.00 -2.59
N PRO A 178 6.49 5.91 -1.48
CA PRO A 178 6.43 4.76 -0.57
C PRO A 178 5.03 4.62 0.02
N LYS A 179 4.31 3.56 -0.35
CA LYS A 179 2.89 3.38 -0.04
C LYS A 179 2.71 2.21 0.91
N LEU A 180 2.02 2.43 2.02
CA LEU A 180 1.71 1.34 2.96
C LEU A 180 0.92 0.22 2.26
N VAL A 181 1.33 -1.01 2.54
CA VAL A 181 0.68 -2.23 2.06
C VAL A 181 -0.63 -2.44 2.81
N VAL A 182 -1.60 -3.06 2.16
CA VAL A 182 -2.91 -3.36 2.78
C VAL A 182 -2.78 -4.48 3.81
N TYR A 183 -3.44 -4.31 4.94
CA TYR A 183 -3.77 -5.39 5.87
C TYR A 183 -5.29 -5.54 5.94
N ASP A 184 -5.83 -6.67 5.49
CA ASP A 184 -7.26 -6.98 5.55
C ASP A 184 -7.54 -8.29 6.29
N GLN A 185 -8.76 -8.83 6.21
CA GLN A 185 -9.13 -10.09 6.86
C GLN A 185 -8.28 -11.31 6.42
N ASN A 186 -7.54 -11.22 5.33
CA ASN A 186 -6.62 -12.25 4.84
C ASN A 186 -5.15 -11.97 5.22
N GLY A 187 -4.89 -10.92 5.98
CA GLY A 187 -3.55 -10.49 6.40
C GLY A 187 -2.94 -9.42 5.50
N TRP A 188 -1.61 -9.36 5.49
CA TRP A 188 -0.85 -8.44 4.63
C TRP A 188 -0.89 -8.90 3.16
N HIS A 189 -0.88 -7.92 2.24
CA HIS A 189 -0.78 -8.14 0.79
C HIS A 189 0.53 -7.57 0.20
N PRO A 190 1.71 -8.11 0.57
CA PRO A 190 3.01 -7.60 0.18
C PRO A 190 3.50 -8.20 -1.15
N GLU A 191 2.63 -8.36 -2.14
CA GLU A 191 3.03 -8.93 -3.43
C GLU A 191 3.90 -7.94 -4.22
N PRO A 192 5.02 -8.41 -4.80
CA PRO A 192 5.82 -7.56 -5.67
C PRO A 192 5.01 -7.12 -6.90
N PHE A 193 5.43 -6.04 -7.54
CA PHE A 193 4.67 -5.56 -8.70
C PHE A 193 4.92 -6.43 -9.93
N HIS A 194 3.99 -7.32 -10.21
CA HIS A 194 4.03 -8.20 -11.37
C HIS A 194 3.77 -7.46 -12.70
N ALA A 195 4.15 -8.08 -13.82
CA ALA A 195 3.97 -7.55 -15.18
C ALA A 195 2.50 -7.19 -15.48
N GLU A 196 1.56 -8.07 -15.12
CA GLU A 196 0.10 -7.82 -15.21
C GLU A 196 -0.53 -7.49 -13.84
N GLY A 197 0.29 -7.08 -12.86
CA GLY A 197 -0.20 -6.68 -11.55
C GLY A 197 -1.09 -5.44 -11.60
N GLU A 198 -1.99 -5.33 -10.63
CA GLU A 198 -2.72 -4.10 -10.34
C GLU A 198 -2.49 -3.70 -8.87
N PHE A 199 -2.84 -2.47 -8.54
CA PHE A 199 -2.54 -1.90 -7.24
C PHE A 199 -3.65 -2.18 -6.24
N TYR A 200 -3.27 -2.71 -5.08
CA TYR A 200 -4.11 -2.72 -3.89
C TYR A 200 -3.61 -1.64 -2.92
N GLY A 201 -4.49 -0.98 -2.19
CA GLY A 201 -4.10 0.14 -1.35
C GLY A 201 -5.12 0.43 -0.27
N GLU A 202 -4.61 0.87 0.88
CA GLU A 202 -5.44 1.31 1.99
C GLU A 202 -6.22 2.57 1.64
N PHE A 203 -7.38 2.73 2.28
CA PHE A 203 -8.02 4.03 2.36
C PHE A 203 -7.20 4.91 3.30
N GLY A 204 -6.96 6.15 2.90
CA GLY A 204 -6.16 7.06 3.70
C GLY A 204 -6.40 8.52 3.37
N THR A 205 -5.96 9.38 4.28
CA THR A 205 -5.95 10.83 4.09
C THR A 205 -4.56 11.30 3.67
N PHE A 206 -4.51 12.37 2.89
CA PHE A 206 -3.27 12.88 2.32
C PHE A 206 -3.20 14.40 2.49
N ASP A 207 -2.21 14.87 3.23
CA ASP A 207 -1.77 16.26 3.25
C ASP A 207 -0.42 16.35 2.54
N VAL A 208 -0.42 16.94 1.34
CA VAL A 208 0.74 16.91 0.43
C VAL A 208 1.13 18.34 0.07
N LYS A 209 2.35 18.71 0.46
CA LYS A 209 3.01 19.93 0.02
C LYS A 209 3.96 19.61 -1.12
N LEU A 210 3.75 20.26 -2.26
CA LEU A 210 4.61 20.15 -3.44
C LEU A 210 5.39 21.45 -3.66
N GLU A 211 6.71 21.34 -3.78
CA GLU A 211 7.60 22.41 -4.24
C GLU A 211 8.11 22.06 -5.64
N LEU A 212 7.67 22.84 -6.63
CA LEU A 212 7.91 22.57 -8.04
C LEU A 212 8.39 23.84 -8.75
N PRO A 213 9.14 23.72 -9.86
CA PRO A 213 9.40 24.86 -10.74
C PRO A 213 8.10 25.49 -11.25
N GLU A 214 8.07 26.83 -11.34
CA GLU A 214 6.87 27.62 -11.67
C GLU A 214 6.17 27.22 -12.98
N ARG A 215 6.92 26.66 -13.93
CA ARG A 215 6.39 26.23 -15.23
C ARG A 215 5.49 24.99 -15.19
N PHE A 216 5.45 24.26 -14.08
CA PHE A 216 4.62 23.07 -13.94
C PHE A 216 3.22 23.42 -13.45
N ILE A 217 2.21 22.79 -14.05
CA ILE A 217 0.83 22.81 -13.58
C ILE A 217 0.56 21.47 -12.90
N VAL A 218 -0.03 21.50 -11.71
CA VAL A 218 -0.37 20.29 -10.96
C VAL A 218 -1.80 19.87 -11.25
N GLY A 219 -1.97 18.62 -11.71
CA GLY A 219 -3.24 17.91 -11.66
C GLY A 219 -3.22 16.91 -10.52
N ALA A 220 -4.05 17.11 -9.50
CA ALA A 220 -4.15 16.23 -8.35
C ALA A 220 -5.60 16.10 -7.87
N THR A 221 -5.86 15.09 -7.05
CA THR A 221 -7.11 14.97 -6.28
C THR A 221 -7.02 15.86 -5.04
N GLY A 222 -8.11 16.56 -4.70
CA GLY A 222 -8.18 17.46 -3.55
C GLY A 222 -8.30 18.92 -3.95
#